data_AF-A0A662H854-F1
#
_entry.id   AF-A0A662H854-F1
#
_cell.length_a   1.000
_cell.length_b   1.000
_cell.length_c   1.000
_cell.angle_alpha   90.00
_cell.angle_beta   90.00
_cell.angle_gamma   90.00
#
_symmetry.space_group_name_H-M   'P 1'
#
loop_
_entity.id
_entity.type
_entity.pdbx_description
1 polymer ?
#
loop_
_entity_poly.entity_id
_entity_poly.type
_entity_poly.pdbx_seq_one_letter_code
_entity_poly.pdbx_strand_id
1 'polypeptide(L)'
;MEEEWEVVEEDEEVIGEEEEVVEDEYEAVEDDYEVVEGGVEVVGRPRGDPVLEYVYGFTDEPPASLGEWRFPWMVTEHYKALKLGDKARARRWARLIFRFCPYKPRLCPLYTLTVSRCPVGMERRCRAMARAAARRRPRRWRGWYRRG
;
A
#
# COMPACT_ATOMS: atom_id res chain seq x y z
N MET A 1 -41.25 -8.23 40.38
CA MET A 1 -40.62 -9.28 39.55
C MET A 1 -40.08 -8.60 38.30
N GLU A 2 -39.15 -7.64 38.35
CA GLU A 2 -37.87 -7.59 39.09
C GLU A 2 -37.07 -8.86 38.91
N GLU A 3 -36.11 -8.83 37.98
CA GLU A 3 -34.76 -9.33 38.21
C GLU A 3 -33.77 -8.31 37.61
N GLU A 4 -33.17 -7.60 38.56
CA GLU A 4 -32.05 -6.67 38.47
C GLU A 4 -30.77 -7.48 38.29
N TRP A 5 -29.93 -7.13 37.31
CA TRP A 5 -28.57 -7.66 37.23
C TRP A 5 -27.58 -6.51 37.36
N GLU A 6 -26.99 -6.46 38.55
CA GLU A 6 -25.91 -5.59 39.00
C GLU A 6 -24.54 -6.11 38.50
N VAL A 7 -23.59 -5.18 38.36
CA VAL A 7 -22.26 -5.33 37.75
C VAL A 7 -21.31 -6.13 38.64
N VAL A 8 -20.42 -6.94 38.05
CA VAL A 8 -19.17 -7.34 38.71
C VAL A 8 -18.01 -6.90 37.82
N GLU A 9 -17.30 -5.86 38.27
CA GLU A 9 -15.96 -5.52 37.84
C GLU A 9 -15.02 -6.60 38.40
N GLU A 10 -14.26 -7.25 37.54
CA GLU A 10 -13.16 -8.11 37.97
C GLU A 10 -11.87 -7.30 37.79
N ASP A 11 -11.43 -6.70 38.89
CA ASP A 11 -10.09 -6.17 39.10
C ASP A 11 -9.05 -7.28 38.88
N GLU A 12 -8.51 -7.40 37.67
CA GLU A 12 -7.32 -8.22 37.43
C GLU A 12 -6.06 -7.38 37.69
N GLU A 13 -5.70 -7.38 38.97
CA GLU A 13 -4.37 -7.29 39.57
C GLU A 13 -3.20 -6.83 38.68
N VAL A 14 -2.68 -5.64 39.00
CA VAL A 14 -1.37 -5.16 38.55
C VAL A 14 -0.28 -5.99 39.25
N ILE A 15 0.33 -6.92 38.54
CA ILE A 15 1.63 -7.49 38.93
C ILE A 15 2.72 -6.68 38.23
N GLY A 16 3.32 -5.76 38.99
CA GLY A 16 4.62 -5.21 38.64
C GLY A 16 5.69 -6.23 39.05
N GLU A 17 6.42 -6.76 38.10
CA GLU A 17 7.73 -7.36 38.35
C GLU A 17 8.73 -6.84 37.30
N GLU A 18 9.62 -6.01 37.84
CA GLU A 18 10.98 -5.66 37.44
C GLU A 18 11.38 -5.76 35.96
N GLU A 19 11.70 -4.58 35.44
CA GLU A 19 12.65 -4.34 34.37
C GLU A 19 13.98 -5.06 34.69
N GLU A 20 14.13 -6.31 34.26
CA GLU A 20 15.44 -6.96 34.19
C GLU A 20 16.18 -6.33 33.01
N VAL A 21 16.86 -5.22 33.30
CA VAL A 21 17.94 -4.71 32.46
C VAL A 21 19.03 -5.77 32.51
N VAL A 22 19.01 -6.68 31.55
CA VAL A 22 20.19 -7.48 31.22
C VAL A 22 21.20 -6.47 30.69
N GLU A 23 22.08 -6.03 31.59
CA GLU A 23 23.32 -5.34 31.26
C GLU A 23 24.17 -6.37 30.51
N ASP A 24 23.89 -6.55 29.23
CA ASP A 24 24.83 -7.19 28.31
C ASP A 24 26.06 -6.30 28.32
N GLU A 25 27.08 -6.76 29.04
CA GLU A 25 28.45 -6.29 28.97
C GLU A 25 28.94 -6.57 27.55
N TYR A 26 28.56 -5.70 26.61
CA TYR A 26 29.15 -5.65 25.29
C TYR A 26 30.58 -5.17 25.49
N GLU A 27 31.51 -6.11 25.66
CA GLU A 27 32.94 -5.87 25.54
C GLU A 27 33.17 -5.19 24.18
N ALA A 28 33.47 -3.89 24.24
CA ALA A 28 33.78 -3.10 23.07
C ALA A 28 35.11 -3.61 22.53
N VAL A 29 35.04 -4.54 21.56
CA VAL A 29 36.19 -4.87 20.73
C VAL A 29 36.50 -3.61 19.92
N GLU A 30 37.51 -2.86 20.35
CA GLU A 30 38.15 -1.84 19.52
C GLU A 30 38.77 -2.56 18.31
N ASP A 31 37.96 -2.81 17.28
CA ASP A 31 38.47 -3.14 15.97
C ASP A 31 39.24 -1.89 15.49
N ASP A 32 40.55 -2.04 15.45
CA ASP A 32 41.50 -1.30 14.62
C ASP A 32 41.03 -1.34 13.16
N TYR A 33 40.03 -0.53 12.81
CA TYR A 33 39.68 -0.32 11.41
C TYR A 33 40.65 0.72 10.85
N GLU A 34 41.68 0.26 10.16
CA GLU A 34 42.47 1.08 9.26
C GLU A 34 41.52 1.71 8.22
N VAL A 35 41.32 3.03 8.29
CA VAL A 35 40.54 3.78 7.30
C VAL A 35 41.35 3.82 6.02
N VAL A 36 41.20 2.78 5.21
CA VAL A 36 41.65 2.80 3.82
C VAL A 36 40.75 3.81 3.12
N GLU A 37 41.28 4.99 2.77
CA GLU A 37 40.68 5.92 1.81
C GLU A 37 40.69 5.30 0.40
N GLY A 38 40.05 4.14 0.26
CA GLY A 38 39.66 3.59 -1.02
C GLY A 38 38.38 4.32 -1.42
N GLY A 39 38.46 5.20 -2.41
CA GLY A 39 37.28 5.82 -3.00
C GLY A 39 36.27 4.74 -3.38
N VAL A 40 35.22 4.59 -2.57
CA VAL A 40 34.15 3.63 -2.83
C VAL A 40 33.38 4.18 -4.01
N GLU A 41 33.73 3.72 -5.22
CA GLU A 41 32.88 3.89 -6.37
C GLU A 41 31.60 3.10 -6.11
N VAL A 42 30.50 3.82 -5.85
CA VAL A 42 29.19 3.19 -5.66
C VAL A 42 28.76 2.61 -7.01
N VAL A 43 29.15 1.35 -7.23
CA VAL A 43 28.62 0.54 -8.33
C VAL A 43 27.12 0.47 -8.10
N GLY A 44 26.34 1.04 -9.03
CA GLY A 44 24.95 1.41 -8.81
C GLY A 44 24.07 0.34 -8.18
N ARG A 45 23.01 0.77 -7.45
CA ARG A 45 22.09 -0.10 -6.71
C ARG A 45 21.62 -1.28 -7.59
N PRO A 46 21.77 -2.54 -7.12
CA PRO A 46 21.21 -3.68 -7.83
C PRO A 46 19.70 -3.48 -8.00
N ARG A 47 19.20 -3.67 -9.23
CA ARG A 47 17.77 -3.52 -9.53
C ARG A 47 16.98 -4.55 -8.74
N GLY A 48 16.15 -4.08 -7.82
CA GLY A 48 15.21 -4.92 -7.08
C GLY A 48 13.94 -5.18 -7.88
N ASP A 49 12.99 -5.85 -7.24
CA ASP A 49 11.64 -5.99 -7.78
C ASP A 49 11.01 -4.59 -7.96
N PRO A 50 10.60 -4.20 -9.18
CA PRO A 50 10.17 -2.83 -9.46
C PRO A 50 8.80 -2.50 -8.83
N VAL A 51 7.97 -3.50 -8.53
CA VAL A 51 6.72 -3.32 -7.78
C VAL A 51 7.04 -2.99 -6.33
N LEU A 52 7.95 -3.74 -5.70
CA LEU A 52 8.35 -3.50 -4.32
C LEU A 52 9.13 -2.20 -4.19
N GLU A 53 10.04 -1.89 -5.11
CA GLU A 53 10.74 -0.60 -5.14
C GLU A 53 9.75 0.56 -5.12
N TYR A 54 8.72 0.49 -5.96
CA TYR A 54 7.66 1.50 -5.97
C TYR A 54 6.89 1.53 -4.66
N VAL A 55 6.41 0.37 -4.19
CA VAL A 55 5.53 0.26 -3.01
C VAL A 55 6.21 0.73 -1.72
N TYR A 56 7.49 0.40 -1.55
CA TYR A 56 8.29 0.83 -0.40
C TYR A 56 8.82 2.25 -0.53
N GLY A 57 8.62 2.91 -1.67
CA GLY A 57 8.98 4.31 -1.86
C GLY A 57 10.44 4.55 -2.25
N PHE A 58 11.13 3.52 -2.72
CA PHE A 58 12.45 3.66 -3.34
C PHE A 58 12.37 4.33 -4.73
N THR A 59 11.19 4.32 -5.35
CA THR A 59 10.87 5.09 -6.56
C THR A 59 9.45 5.67 -6.48
N ASP A 60 9.23 6.82 -7.10
CA ASP A 60 7.92 7.46 -7.22
C ASP A 60 7.19 7.10 -8.51
N GLU A 61 7.89 6.49 -9.47
CA GLU A 61 7.31 6.09 -10.73
C GLU A 61 6.70 4.68 -10.62
N PRO A 62 5.40 4.49 -10.90
CA PRO A 62 4.80 3.17 -10.90
C PRO A 62 5.39 2.31 -12.03
N PRO A 63 5.69 1.03 -11.78
CA PRO A 63 6.29 0.16 -12.77
C PRO A 63 5.41 0.00 -14.01
N ALA A 64 6.06 -0.27 -15.14
CA ALA A 64 5.40 -0.47 -16.42
C ALA A 64 4.59 -1.78 -16.44
N SER A 65 5.05 -2.81 -15.73
CA SER A 65 4.42 -4.13 -15.61
C SER A 65 4.45 -4.63 -14.17
N LEU A 66 3.72 -5.71 -13.89
CA LEU A 66 3.71 -6.35 -12.57
C LEU A 66 4.81 -7.42 -12.40
N GLY A 67 5.54 -7.78 -13.46
CA GLY A 67 6.43 -8.93 -13.43
C GLY A 67 5.70 -10.19 -12.98
N GLU A 68 6.18 -10.80 -11.90
CA GLU A 68 5.60 -12.02 -11.31
C GLU A 68 4.39 -11.75 -10.41
N TRP A 69 4.15 -10.48 -10.03
CA TRP A 69 3.05 -10.12 -9.15
C TRP A 69 1.70 -10.40 -9.78
N ARG A 70 0.86 -11.09 -9.01
CA ARG A 70 -0.53 -11.35 -9.38
C ARG A 70 -1.46 -10.33 -8.75
N PHE A 71 -2.54 -9.99 -9.47
CA PHE A 71 -3.52 -9.02 -9.00
C PHE A 71 -4.12 -9.35 -7.61
N PRO A 72 -4.53 -10.61 -7.31
CA PRO A 72 -5.04 -10.95 -5.98
C PRO A 72 -4.02 -10.70 -4.86
N TRP A 73 -2.73 -10.94 -5.12
CA TRP A 73 -1.68 -10.72 -4.13
C TRP A 73 -1.51 -9.25 -3.80
N MET A 74 -1.55 -8.36 -4.81
CA MET A 74 -1.54 -6.93 -4.56
C MET A 74 -2.71 -6.47 -3.69
N VAL A 75 -3.90 -7.05 -3.91
CA VAL A 75 -5.09 -6.75 -3.10
C VAL A 75 -4.86 -7.19 -1.66
N THR A 76 -4.31 -8.39 -1.44
CA THR A 76 -3.95 -8.87 -0.10
C THR A 76 -2.94 -7.93 0.58
N GLU A 77 -1.86 -7.56 -0.11
CA GLU A 77 -0.83 -6.66 0.43
C GLU A 77 -1.37 -5.25 0.72
N HIS A 78 -2.32 -4.75 -0.08
CA HIS A 78 -3.02 -3.51 0.20
C HIS A 78 -3.75 -3.58 1.55
N TYR A 79 -4.50 -4.65 1.80
CA TYR A 79 -5.24 -4.81 3.05
C TYR A 79 -4.33 -5.06 4.24
N LYS A 80 -3.23 -5.79 4.07
CA LYS A 80 -2.18 -5.90 5.10
C LYS A 80 -1.62 -4.52 5.48
N ALA A 81 -1.27 -3.70 4.48
CA ALA A 81 -0.77 -2.35 4.73
C ALA A 81 -1.80 -1.47 5.45
N LEU A 82 -3.10 -1.60 5.14
CA LEU A 82 -4.15 -0.92 5.88
C LEU A 82 -4.25 -1.39 7.33
N LYS A 83 -4.16 -2.69 7.59
CA LYS A 83 -4.19 -3.27 8.94
C LYS A 83 -3.00 -2.81 9.78
N LEU A 84 -1.83 -2.66 9.16
CA LEU A 84 -0.61 -2.15 9.79
C LEU A 84 -0.59 -0.63 9.95
N GLY A 85 -1.60 0.10 9.46
CA GLY A 85 -1.63 1.56 9.53
C GLY A 85 -0.68 2.29 8.58
N ASP A 86 0.05 1.58 7.71
CA ASP A 86 0.95 2.19 6.72
C ASP A 86 0.15 2.79 5.55
N LYS A 87 -0.29 4.04 5.78
CA LYS A 87 -1.09 4.81 4.82
C LYS A 87 -0.32 5.10 3.53
N ALA A 88 1.01 5.18 3.55
CA ALA A 88 1.81 5.47 2.36
C ALA A 88 1.85 4.26 1.45
N ARG A 89 2.21 3.09 2.00
CA ARG A 89 2.24 1.81 1.28
C ARG A 89 0.87 1.42 0.77
N ALA A 90 -0.17 1.56 1.60
CA ALA A 90 -1.54 1.29 1.17
C ALA A 90 -1.98 2.15 -0.02
N ARG A 91 -1.59 3.44 -0.05
CA ARG A 91 -1.86 4.34 -1.18
C ARG A 91 -1.12 3.90 -2.45
N ARG A 92 0.15 3.51 -2.33
CA ARG A 92 0.96 3.03 -3.47
C ARG A 92 0.38 1.73 -4.03
N TRP A 93 0.03 0.76 -3.18
CA TRP A 93 -0.69 -0.45 -3.61
C TRP A 93 -2.01 -0.13 -4.30
N ALA A 94 -2.82 0.79 -3.76
CA ALA A 94 -4.09 1.17 -4.37
C ALA A 94 -3.90 1.75 -5.79
N ARG A 95 -2.82 2.50 -6.03
CA ARG A 95 -2.47 3.01 -7.36
C ARG A 95 -2.14 1.89 -8.33
N LEU A 96 -1.37 0.89 -7.90
CA LEU A 96 -1.05 -0.28 -8.74
C LEU A 96 -2.29 -1.12 -9.03
N ILE A 97 -3.08 -1.43 -8.01
CA ILE A 97 -4.36 -2.14 -8.15
C ILE A 97 -5.25 -1.40 -9.13
N PHE A 98 -5.39 -0.08 -9.00
CA PHE A 98 -6.16 0.70 -9.96
C PHE A 98 -5.56 0.61 -11.35
N ARG A 99 -4.25 0.80 -11.53
CA ARG A 99 -3.59 0.76 -12.84
C ARG A 99 -3.83 -0.57 -13.56
N PHE A 100 -3.56 -1.69 -12.88
CA PHE A 100 -3.56 -3.04 -13.45
C PHE A 100 -4.83 -3.85 -13.18
N CYS A 101 -5.94 -3.20 -12.77
CA CYS A 101 -7.18 -3.92 -12.44
C CYS A 101 -7.76 -4.69 -13.64
N PRO A 102 -7.89 -6.02 -13.56
CA PRO A 102 -8.46 -6.82 -14.65
C PRO A 102 -9.97 -6.63 -14.81
N TYR A 103 -10.66 -6.11 -13.80
CA TYR A 103 -12.11 -5.89 -13.84
C TYR A 103 -12.50 -4.63 -14.62
N LYS A 104 -11.56 -3.73 -14.94
CA LYS A 104 -11.86 -2.54 -15.73
C LYS A 104 -11.88 -2.87 -17.23
N PRO A 105 -12.77 -2.24 -18.02
CA PRO A 105 -13.90 -1.40 -17.61
C PRO A 105 -15.19 -2.20 -17.34
N ARG A 106 -15.27 -3.46 -17.80
CA ARG A 106 -16.54 -4.19 -17.94
C ARG A 106 -17.19 -4.60 -16.62
N LEU A 107 -16.40 -4.92 -15.61
CA LEU A 107 -16.85 -5.42 -14.30
C LEU A 107 -16.61 -4.40 -13.18
N CYS A 108 -16.34 -3.14 -13.52
CA CYS A 108 -16.01 -2.11 -12.55
C CYS A 108 -17.18 -1.12 -12.38
N PRO A 109 -17.74 -0.95 -11.16
CA PRO A 109 -18.84 -0.02 -10.91
C PRO A 109 -18.50 1.45 -11.23
N LEU A 110 -17.21 1.78 -11.36
CA LEU A 110 -16.76 3.12 -11.73
C LEU A 110 -16.81 3.39 -13.25
N TYR A 111 -17.01 2.36 -14.07
CA TYR A 111 -16.98 2.45 -15.54
C TYR A 111 -18.24 1.87 -16.19
N THR A 112 -19.04 1.09 -15.47
CA THR A 112 -20.33 0.57 -15.93
C THR A 112 -21.41 0.80 -14.88
N LEU A 113 -22.64 1.04 -15.34
CA LEU A 113 -23.83 1.18 -14.49
C LEU A 113 -24.47 -0.17 -14.13
N THR A 114 -24.10 -1.25 -14.84
CA THR A 114 -24.68 -2.59 -14.65
C THR A 114 -24.11 -3.32 -13.42
N VAL A 115 -22.97 -2.88 -12.91
CA VAL A 115 -22.30 -3.48 -11.76
C VAL A 115 -22.44 -2.55 -10.59
N SER A 116 -23.08 -3.02 -9.51
CA SER A 116 -23.34 -2.24 -8.31
C SER A 116 -22.20 -2.25 -7.29
N ARG A 117 -21.34 -3.28 -7.31
CA ARG A 117 -20.25 -3.46 -6.33
C ARG A 117 -18.96 -3.95 -6.98
N CYS A 118 -17.84 -3.48 -6.44
CA CYS A 118 -16.51 -3.92 -6.84
C CYS A 118 -16.21 -5.31 -6.26
N PRO A 119 -15.74 -6.30 -7.06
CA PRO A 119 -15.41 -7.63 -6.57
C PRO A 119 -14.39 -7.67 -5.42
N VAL A 120 -13.52 -6.66 -5.36
CA VAL A 120 -12.46 -6.53 -4.35
C VAL A 120 -12.67 -5.33 -3.42
N GLY A 121 -13.87 -4.76 -3.35
CA GLY A 121 -14.18 -3.69 -2.38
C GLY A 121 -13.42 -2.35 -2.56
N MET A 122 -12.62 -2.20 -3.62
CA MET A 122 -11.73 -1.04 -3.81
C MET A 122 -12.41 0.23 -4.36
N GLU A 123 -13.73 0.25 -4.51
CA GLU A 123 -14.46 1.33 -5.20
C GLU A 123 -14.16 2.73 -4.61
N ARG A 124 -14.24 2.87 -3.28
CA ARG A 124 -13.99 4.15 -2.60
C ARG A 124 -12.58 4.69 -2.87
N ARG A 125 -11.57 3.80 -2.85
CA ARG A 125 -10.17 4.16 -3.14
C ARG A 125 -9.95 4.49 -4.61
N CYS A 126 -10.55 3.72 -5.51
CA CYS A 126 -10.39 3.87 -6.95
C CYS A 126 -11.14 5.09 -7.52
N ARG A 127 -12.17 5.60 -6.85
CA ARG A 127 -13.03 6.68 -7.35
C ARG A 127 -12.27 7.96 -7.69
N ALA A 128 -11.34 8.39 -6.83
CA ALA A 128 -10.52 9.58 -7.08
C ALA A 128 -9.62 9.40 -8.32
N MET A 129 -8.99 8.22 -8.45
CA MET A 129 -8.12 7.89 -9.59
C MET A 129 -8.91 7.77 -10.90
N ALA A 130 -10.11 7.19 -10.87
CA ALA A 130 -10.99 7.14 -12.03
C ALA A 130 -11.38 8.54 -12.52
N ARG A 131 -11.74 9.44 -11.59
CA ARG A 131 -12.04 10.85 -11.92
C ARG A 131 -10.84 11.56 -12.53
N ALA A 132 -9.65 11.39 -11.95
CA ALA A 132 -8.41 11.96 -12.47
C ALA A 132 -8.11 11.45 -13.88
N ALA A 133 -8.25 10.14 -14.11
CA ALA A 133 -8.05 9.53 -15.42
C ALA A 133 -9.07 10.04 -16.46
N ALA A 134 -10.33 10.25 -16.07
CA ALA A 134 -11.36 10.80 -16.95
C ALA A 134 -11.07 12.25 -17.36
N ARG A 135 -10.57 13.09 -16.44
CA ARG A 135 -10.20 14.48 -16.74
C ARG A 135 -9.03 14.60 -17.70
N ARG A 136 -8.10 13.64 -17.69
CA ARG A 136 -6.95 13.59 -18.61
C ARG A 136 -7.33 13.16 -20.03
N ARG A 137 -8.54 12.61 -20.25
CA ARG A 137 -8.98 12.26 -21.61
C ARG A 137 -9.31 13.55 -22.37
N PRO A 138 -8.75 13.77 -23.57
CA PRO A 138 -9.09 14.92 -24.38
C PRO A 138 -10.60 14.90 -24.65
N ARG A 139 -11.29 16.01 -24.34
CA ARG A 139 -12.72 16.16 -24.66
C ARG A 139 -12.82 16.12 -26.19
N ARG A 140 -13.33 15.02 -26.75
CA ARG A 140 -13.62 14.95 -28.18
C ARG A 140 -14.75 15.96 -28.43
N TRP A 141 -14.40 17.14 -28.94
CA TRP A 141 -15.38 18.10 -29.45
C TRP A 141 -16.11 17.38 -30.58
N ARG A 142 -17.40 17.08 -30.39
CA ARG A 142 -18.23 16.53 -31.47
C ARG A 142 -18.37 17.66 -32.49
N GLY A 143 -17.64 17.56 -33.59
CA GLY A 143 -17.76 18.50 -34.71
C GLY A 143 -19.17 18.41 -35.27
N TRP A 144 -19.94 19.47 -35.08
CA TRP A 144 -21.19 19.69 -35.80
C TRP A 144 -20.83 20.18 -37.20
N TYR A 145 -20.80 19.29 -38.18
CA TYR A 145 -20.91 19.69 -39.58
C TYR A 145 -22.08 18.95 -40.20
N ARG A 146 -23.15 19.71 -40.50
CA ARG A 146 -24.15 19.33 -41.51
C ARG A 146 -23.47 19.45 -42.87
N ARG A 147 -23.52 18.42 -43.72
CA ARG A 147 -23.35 18.61 -45.15
C ARG A 147 -24.70 18.96 -45.75
N GLY A 148 -24.75 20.11 -46.42
CA GLY A 148 -25.74 20.41 -47.45
C GLY A 148 -25.40 19.72 -48.76
#